data_AF-A0A2V7KA37-F1
#
_entry.id   AF-A0A2V7KA37-F1
#
_cell.length_a   1.000
_cell.length_b   1.000
_cell.length_c   1.000
_cell.angle_alpha   90.00
_cell.angle_beta   90.00
_cell.angle_gamma   90.00
#
_symmetry.space_group_name_H-M   'P 1'
#
loop_
_entity.id
_entity.type
_entity.pdbx_description
1 polymer ?
#
loop_
_entity_poly.entity_id
_entity_poly.type
_entity_poly.pdbx_seq_one_letter_code
_entity_poly.pdbx_strand_id
1 'polypeptide(L)' 'MIPARWAIAAPADPDATQALAAELHIPLPLATLLVQRGYAAPATAKAFLRPELAGLSDGLAWADMRVALDL' A
#
# COMPACT_ATOMS: atom_id res chain seq x y z
N MET A 1 -13.18 28.21 -3.81
CA MET A 1 -11.91 27.55 -3.46
C MET A 1 -12.14 26.63 -2.29
N ILE A 2 -11.68 25.39 -2.36
CA ILE A 2 -11.68 24.48 -1.21
C ILE A 2 -10.37 24.73 -0.43
N PRO A 3 -10.42 25.04 0.87
CA PRO A 3 -9.21 25.26 1.65
C PRO A 3 -8.42 23.96 1.83
N ALA A 4 -7.10 24.06 1.91
CA ALA A 4 -6.24 22.92 2.22
C ALA A 4 -6.59 22.38 3.62
N ARG A 5 -6.79 21.06 3.71
CA ARG A 5 -7.08 20.37 4.98
C ARG A 5 -5.98 19.37 5.28
N TRP A 6 -5.26 19.61 6.37
CA TRP A 6 -4.31 18.65 6.91
C TRP A 6 -5.09 17.56 7.64
N ALA A 7 -4.88 16.30 7.27
CA ALA A 7 -5.48 15.15 7.92
C ALA A 7 -4.37 14.31 8.54
N ILE A 8 -4.40 14.16 9.86
CA ILE A 8 -3.48 13.29 10.59
C ILE A 8 -4.18 11.94 10.79
N ALA A 9 -3.55 10.87 10.33
CA ALA A 9 -4.06 9.52 10.54
C ALA A 9 -4.04 9.15 12.03
N ALA A 10 -5.00 8.33 12.44
CA ALA A 10 -5.00 7.77 13.79
C ALA A 10 -3.71 6.95 14.03
N PRO A 11 -3.20 6.88 15.28
CA PRO A 11 -2.11 5.99 15.63
C PRO A 11 -2.40 4.54 15.22
N ALA A 12 -1.37 3.83 14.73
CA ALA A 12 -1.47 2.41 14.44
C ALA A 12 -1.60 1.59 15.73
N ASP A 13 -2.17 0.40 15.64
CA ASP A 13 -2.09 -0.60 16.70
C ASP A 13 -0.60 -0.94 16.97
N PRO A 14 -0.09 -0.69 18.20
CA PRO A 14 1.31 -0.95 18.53
C PRO A 14 1.70 -2.43 18.40
N ASP A 15 0.81 -3.35 18.77
CA ASP A 15 1.11 -4.79 18.79
C ASP A 15 1.20 -5.33 17.36
N ALA A 16 0.22 -4.95 16.52
CA ALA A 16 0.25 -5.28 15.10
C ALA A 16 1.47 -4.67 14.40
N THR A 17 1.86 -3.46 14.77
CA THR A 17 3.03 -2.77 14.21
C THR A 17 4.34 -3.49 14.56
N GLN A 18 4.51 -3.87 15.83
CA GLN A 18 5.71 -4.59 16.29
C GLN A 18 5.79 -5.98 15.64
N ALA A 19 4.67 -6.72 15.60
CA ALA A 19 4.61 -8.02 14.97
C ALA A 19 5.01 -7.95 13.48
N LEU A 20 4.44 -7.00 12.74
CA LEU A 20 4.72 -6.81 11.32
C LEU A 20 6.17 -6.40 11.05
N ALA A 21 6.73 -5.51 11.87
CA ALA A 21 8.12 -5.07 11.77
C ALA A 21 9.09 -6.25 11.96
N ALA A 22 8.84 -7.08 12.97
CA ALA A 22 9.65 -8.25 13.27
C ALA A 22 9.55 -9.31 12.16
N GLU A 23 8.34 -9.63 11.71
CA GLU A 23 8.12 -10.68 10.71
C GLU A 23 8.72 -10.32 9.34
N LEU A 24 8.48 -9.10 8.87
CA LEU A 24 8.99 -8.64 7.58
C LEU A 24 10.43 -8.11 7.63
N HIS A 25 11.02 -8.03 8.83
CA HIS A 25 12.35 -7.48 9.06
C HIS A 25 12.49 -6.05 8.48
N ILE A 26 11.49 -5.21 8.74
CA ILE A 26 11.42 -3.83 8.26
C ILE A 26 11.48 -2.80 9.41
N PRO A 27 11.89 -1.55 9.15
CA PRO A 27 11.88 -0.51 10.17
C PRO A 27 10.48 -0.27 10.76
N LEU A 28 10.42 -0.04 12.08
CA LEU A 28 9.17 0.20 12.80
C LEU A 28 8.30 1.31 12.18
N PRO A 29 8.84 2.48 11.75
CA PRO A 29 8.01 3.50 11.12
C PRO A 29 7.34 3.03 9.82
N LEU A 30 8.01 2.15 9.06
CA LEU A 30 7.42 1.58 7.85
C LEU A 30 6.28 0.62 8.18
N ALA A 31 6.46 -0.22 9.20
CA ALA A 31 5.38 -1.09 9.69
C ALA A 31 4.19 -0.28 10.20
N THR A 32 4.41 0.83 10.92
CA THR A 32 3.34 1.74 11.37
C THR A 32 2.52 2.25 10.19
N LEU A 33 3.20 2.71 9.13
CA LEU A 33 2.55 3.23 7.92
C LEU A 33 1.75 2.16 7.17
N LEU A 34 2.18 0.90 7.21
CA LEU A 34 1.47 -0.22 6.59
C LEU A 34 0.22 -0.57 7.39
N VAL A 35 0.32 -0.70 8.71
CA VAL A 35 -0.83 -0.95 9.59
C VAL A 35 -1.88 0.16 9.46
N GLN A 36 -1.46 1.44 9.46
CA GLN A 36 -2.37 2.58 9.25
C GLN A 36 -3.12 2.55 7.92
N ARG A 37 -2.53 1.92 6.90
CA ARG A 37 -3.12 1.79 5.55
C ARG A 37 -3.89 0.50 5.35
N GLY A 38 -4.07 -0.31 6.40
CA GLY A 38 -4.81 -1.57 6.35
C GLY A 38 -3.96 -2.80 5.96
N TYR A 39 -2.64 -2.67 5.91
CA TYR A 39 -1.70 -3.76 5.62
C TYR A 39 -1.11 -4.36 6.89
N ALA A 40 -1.96 -4.72 7.86
CA ALA A 40 -1.51 -5.36 9.10
C ALA A 40 -1.11 -6.83 8.91
N ALA A 41 -1.60 -7.49 7.86
CA ALA A 41 -1.26 -8.88 7.57
C ALA A 41 0.10 -8.96 6.82
N PRO A 42 1.05 -9.79 7.28
CA PRO A 42 2.38 -9.90 6.67
C PRO A 42 2.36 -10.27 5.19
N ALA A 43 1.48 -11.18 4.78
CA ALA A 43 1.34 -11.59 3.38
C ALA A 43 0.92 -10.43 2.47
N THR A 44 -0.07 -9.63 2.89
CA THR A 44 -0.57 -8.50 2.10
C THR A 44 0.43 -7.35 2.09
N ALA A 45 1.07 -7.08 3.23
CA ALA A 45 2.14 -6.08 3.34
C ALA A 45 3.35 -6.44 2.45
N LYS A 46 3.76 -7.71 2.42
CA LYS A 46 4.84 -8.19 1.56
C LYS A 46 4.48 -8.05 0.08
N ALA A 47 3.27 -8.47 -0.31
CA ALA A 47 2.79 -8.33 -1.69
C ALA A 47 2.72 -6.86 -2.13
N PHE A 48 2.33 -5.96 -1.23
CA PHE A 48 2.31 -4.52 -1.49
C PHE A 48 3.72 -3.94 -1.68
N LEU A 49 4.68 -4.29 -0.82
CA LEU A 49 6.06 -3.80 -0.90
C LEU A 49 6.84 -4.40 -2.09
N ARG A 50 6.46 -5.61 -2.52
CA ARG A 50 7.13 -6.38 -3.57
C ARG A 50 6.08 -6.99 -4.51
N PRO A 51 5.39 -6.16 -5.31
CA PRO A 51 4.38 -6.65 -6.23
C PRO A 51 5.05 -7.52 -7.30
N GLU A 52 4.49 -8.70 -7.54
CA GLU A 52 4.86 -9.53 -8.68
C GLU A 52 4.13 -9.06 -9.94
N LEU A 53 4.81 -9.10 -11.09
CA LEU A 53 4.22 -8.68 -12.37
C LEU A 53 2.94 -9.45 -12.69
N ALA A 54 2.88 -10.74 -12.32
CA ALA A 54 1.71 -11.60 -12.52
C ALA A 54 0.47 -11.16 -11.73
N GLY A 55 0.64 -10.38 -10.66
CA GLY A 55 -0.45 -9.85 -9.84
C GLY A 55 -0.94 -8.47 -10.27
N LEU A 56 -0.29 -7.84 -11.25
CA LEU A 56 -0.71 -6.54 -11.77
C LEU A 56 -1.89 -6.71 -12.73
N SER A 57 -2.75 -5.70 -12.81
CA SER A 57 -3.83 -5.67 -13.79
C SER A 57 -3.27 -5.62 -15.21
N ASP A 58 -3.92 -6.33 -16.14
CA ASP A 58 -3.58 -6.24 -17.56
C ASP A 58 -3.83 -4.80 -18.04
N GLY A 59 -2.76 -4.12 -18.42
CA GLY A 59 -2.81 -2.75 -18.92
C GLY A 59 -3.72 -2.62 -20.14
N LEU A 60 -3.76 -3.63 -21.02
CA LEU A 60 -4.63 -3.61 -22.20
C LEU A 60 -6.11 -3.66 -21.83
N ALA A 61 -6.45 -4.10 -20.63
CA ALA A 61 -7.83 -4.10 -20.13
C ALA A 61 -8.25 -2.78 -19.49
N TRP A 62 -7.33 -1.80 -19.33
CA TRP A 62 -7.68 -0.50 -18.76
C TRP A 62 -8.61 0.28 -19.68
N ALA A 63 -9.44 1.13 -19.07
CA ALA A 63 -10.32 2.04 -19.79
C ALA A 63 -9.49 2.90 -20.76
N ASP A 64 -9.96 3.01 -22.00
CA ASP A 64 -9.36 3.78 -23.08
C ASP A 64 -7.91 3.42 -23.46
N MET A 65 -7.35 2.29 -22.98
CA MET A 65 -5.98 1.89 -23.32
C MET A 65 -5.76 1.70 -24.82
N ARG A 66 -6.77 1.17 -25.54
CA ARG A 66 -6.68 1.02 -27.00
C ARG A 66 -6.56 2.37 -27.70
N VAL A 67 -7.36 3.36 -27.28
CA VAL A 67 -7.31 4.73 -27.82
C VAL A 67 -5.94 5.36 -27.58
N ALA A 68 -5.34 5.12 -26.42
CA ALA A 68 -4.02 5.65 -26.08
C ALA A 68 -2.87 5.07 -26.93
N LEU A 69 -3.01 3.85 -27.46
CA LEU A 69 -2.00 3.21 -28.32
C LEU A 69 -2.05 3.68 -29.78
N ASP A 70 -3.21 4.20 -30.21
CA ASP A 70 -3.44 4.68 -31.58
C ASP A 70 -3.01 6.17 -31.77
N LEU A 71 -2.42 6.81 -30.75
CA LEU A 71 -1.87 8.17 -30.75
C LEU A 71 -0.36 8.21 -31.01
#